data_AF-A0A6A8NGM8-F1
#
_entry.id   AF-A0A6A8NGM8-F1
#
_cell.length_a   1.000
_cell.length_b   1.000
_cell.length_c   1.000
_cell.angle_alpha   90.00
_cell.angle_beta   90.00
_cell.angle_gamma   90.00
#
_symmetry.space_group_name_H-M   'P 1'
#
loop_
_entity.id
_entity.type
_entity.pdbx_description
1 polymer ?
#
loop_
_entity_poly.entity_id
_entity_poly.type
_entity_poly.pdbx_seq_one_letter_code
_entity_poly.pdbx_strand_id
1 'polypeptide(L)'
;MYQSINRACYNSYYVPFHTMVHASWPPTYVTCDCGELVKHIVHYCRLPCGGSHFENTFIWKCSHCGARYRQIKSTFDFERMNEREEDVNE
;
A
#
# COMPACT_ATOMS: atom_id res chain seq x y z
N MET A 1 13.50 15.88 12.08
CA MET A 1 12.42 15.18 12.83
C MET A 1 11.46 14.65 11.78
N TYR A 2 11.65 13.40 11.33
CA TYR A 2 10.75 12.77 10.35
C TYR A 2 9.44 12.49 11.07
N GLN A 3 8.40 13.30 10.82
CA GLN A 3 7.04 12.96 11.23
C GLN A 3 6.63 11.72 10.45
N SER A 4 6.82 10.54 11.04
CA SER A 4 6.16 9.33 10.55
C SER A 4 4.68 9.48 10.89
N ILE A 5 3.95 10.19 10.03
CA ILE A 5 2.48 10.24 10.07
C ILE A 5 2.04 8.86 9.61
N ASN A 6 1.97 7.91 10.55
CA ASN A 6 1.44 6.59 10.25
C ASN A 6 0.05 6.77 9.62
N ARG A 7 -0.13 6.22 8.42
CA ARG A 7 -1.37 6.34 7.65
C ARG A 7 -2.41 5.41 8.27
N ALA A 8 -3.65 5.86 8.35
CA ALA A 8 -4.73 5.00 8.80
C ALA A 8 -4.89 3.84 7.80
N CYS A 9 -4.93 2.61 8.32
CA CYS A 9 -4.98 1.38 7.54
C CYS A 9 -6.37 0.75 7.61
N TYR A 10 -6.82 0.16 6.51
CA TYR A 10 -8.15 -0.43 6.38
C TYR A 10 -8.12 -1.75 5.61
N ASN A 11 -9.08 -2.63 5.93
CA ASN A 11 -9.27 -3.88 5.19
C ASN A 11 -10.10 -3.66 3.92
N SER A 12 -10.38 -4.75 3.19
CA SER A 12 -11.20 -4.72 1.98
C SER A 12 -12.63 -4.22 2.17
N TYR A 13 -13.12 -4.18 3.40
CA TYR A 13 -14.44 -3.67 3.79
C TYR A 13 -14.40 -2.24 4.34
N TYR A 14 -13.29 -1.52 4.16
CA TYR A 14 -13.10 -0.15 4.65
C TYR A 14 -13.18 0.00 6.18
N VAL A 15 -13.01 -1.11 6.91
CA VAL A 15 -12.99 -1.09 8.37
C VAL A 15 -11.58 -0.70 8.84
N PRO A 16 -11.43 0.25 9.78
CA PRO A 16 -10.12 0.65 10.29
C PRO A 16 -9.44 -0.47 11.08
N PHE A 17 -8.13 -0.63 10.90
CA PHE A 17 -7.38 -1.70 11.59
C PHE A 17 -7.41 -1.57 13.12
N HIS A 18 -7.43 -0.35 13.66
CA HIS A 18 -7.45 -0.11 15.10
C HIS A 18 -8.74 -0.61 15.79
N THR A 19 -9.80 -0.90 15.03
CA THR A 19 -11.05 -1.47 15.56
C THR A 19 -11.10 -3.00 15.44
N MET A 20 -10.08 -3.64 14.88
CA MET A 20 -10.04 -5.10 14.67
C MET A 20 -9.20 -5.79 15.73
N VAL A 21 -9.68 -6.94 16.20
CA VAL A 21 -8.89 -7.86 17.05
C VAL A 21 -7.77 -8.51 16.24
N HIS A 22 -8.02 -8.84 14.98
CA HIS A 22 -7.05 -9.41 14.06
C HIS A 22 -7.11 -8.67 12.73
N ALA A 23 -6.04 -7.94 12.41
CA ALA A 23 -5.88 -7.28 11.13
C ALA A 23 -4.96 -8.11 10.22
N SER A 24 -5.33 -8.25 8.95
CA SER A 24 -4.51 -8.94 7.95
C SER A 24 -3.60 -7.95 7.24
N TRP A 25 -2.29 -8.20 7.28
CA TRP A 25 -1.30 -7.39 6.57
C TRP A 25 -0.94 -8.04 5.22
N PRO A 26 -0.72 -7.26 4.13
CA PRO A 26 -0.82 -5.81 4.02
C PRO A 26 -2.27 -5.27 4.02
N PRO A 27 -2.49 -4.01 4.44
CA PRO A 27 -3.80 -3.39 4.38
C PRO A 27 -4.28 -3.20 2.95
N THR A 28 -5.58 -3.37 2.72
CA THR A 28 -6.16 -3.16 1.39
C THR A 28 -6.19 -1.68 1.03
N TYR A 29 -6.45 -0.81 2.01
CA TYR A 29 -6.44 0.63 1.81
C TYR A 29 -5.65 1.36 2.90
N VAL A 30 -5.10 2.52 2.54
CA VAL A 30 -4.53 3.47 3.49
C VAL A 30 -4.99 4.90 3.19
N THR A 31 -4.89 5.82 4.16
CA THR A 31 -5.21 7.24 3.92
C THR A 31 -4.14 7.95 3.10
N CYS A 32 -4.57 8.65 2.05
CA CYS A 32 -3.78 9.65 1.34
C CYS A 32 -3.71 10.96 2.12
N ASP A 33 -2.69 11.77 1.83
CA ASP A 33 -2.61 13.15 2.34
C ASP A 33 -3.72 14.06 1.79
N CYS A 34 -4.37 13.69 0.68
CA CYS A 34 -5.53 14.40 0.15
C CYS A 34 -6.87 14.02 0.81
N GLY A 35 -6.86 13.13 1.81
CA GLY A 35 -8.06 12.65 2.50
C GLY A 35 -8.69 11.40 1.89
N GLU A 36 -8.35 11.06 0.64
CA GLU A 36 -8.87 9.87 -0.04
C GLU A 36 -8.26 8.56 0.46
N LEU A 37 -8.98 7.45 0.28
CA LEU A 37 -8.45 6.11 0.51
C LEU A 37 -7.73 5.61 -0.74
N VAL A 38 -6.47 5.22 -0.57
CA VAL A 38 -5.64 4.67 -1.65
C VAL A 38 -5.62 3.16 -1.55
N LYS A 39 -5.67 2.47 -2.70
CA LYS A 39 -5.74 1.01 -2.76
C LYS A 39 -4.37 0.39 -2.95
N HIS A 40 -4.16 -0.75 -2.30
CA HIS A 40 -2.98 -1.59 -2.47
C HIS A 40 -2.91 -2.13 -3.91
N ILE A 41 -1.73 -2.02 -4.52
CA ILE A 41 -1.44 -2.58 -5.84
C ILE A 41 -1.02 -4.04 -5.67
N VAL A 42 -1.76 -4.92 -6.32
CA VAL A 42 -1.42 -6.35 -6.43
C VAL A 42 -1.15 -6.67 -7.89
N HIS A 43 -0.07 -7.40 -8.16
CA HIS A 43 0.19 -7.94 -9.50
C HIS A 43 -0.41 -9.31 -9.63
N TYR A 44 -1.13 -9.53 -10.73
CA TYR A 44 -1.64 -10.83 -11.09
C TYR A 44 -0.67 -11.52 -12.04
N CYS A 45 -0.23 -12.71 -11.66
CA CYS A 45 0.60 -13.57 -12.48
C CYS A 45 -0.06 -14.95 -12.58
N ARG A 46 -0.01 -15.56 -13.77
CA ARG A 46 -0.46 -16.93 -13.96
C ARG A 46 0.74 -17.86 -13.85
N LEU A 47 0.70 -18.80 -12.92
CA LEU A 47 1.77 -19.77 -12.75
C LEU A 47 1.82 -20.74 -13.94
N PRO A 48 2.98 -21.38 -14.21
CA PRO A 48 3.10 -22.38 -15.27
C PRO A 48 2.11 -23.53 -15.15
N CYS A 49 1.71 -23.87 -13.91
CA CYS A 49 0.70 -24.89 -13.61
C CYS A 49 -0.76 -24.42 -13.86
N GLY A 50 -0.96 -23.21 -14.38
CA GLY A 50 -2.27 -22.63 -14.67
C GLY A 50 -2.95 -21.94 -13.49
N GLY A 51 -2.39 -22.04 -12.29
CA GLY A 51 -2.91 -21.40 -11.07
C GLY A 51 -2.75 -19.88 -11.06
N SER A 52 -3.71 -19.19 -10.45
CA SER A 52 -3.66 -17.75 -10.21
C SER A 52 -2.74 -17.44 -9.03
N HIS A 53 -1.80 -16.51 -9.22
CA HIS A 53 -0.92 -16.01 -8.16
C HIS A 53 -1.04 -14.49 -8.07
N PHE A 54 -1.19 -13.98 -6.85
CA PHE A 54 -1.25 -12.56 -6.55
C PHE A 54 0.00 -12.18 -5.77
N GLU A 55 0.78 -11.26 -6.32
CA GLU A 55 1.97 -10.74 -5.68
C GLU A 55 1.69 -9.36 -5.09
N ASN A 56 1.93 -9.25 -3.78
CA ASN A 56 1.77 -8.01 -3.04
C ASN A 56 2.97 -7.09 -3.30
N THR A 57 2.75 -5.94 -3.93
CA THR A 57 3.82 -4.97 -4.21
C THR A 57 4.26 -4.14 -3.00
N PHE A 58 3.45 -4.15 -1.94
CA PHE A 58 3.52 -3.19 -0.83
C PHE A 58 3.56 -1.71 -1.27
N ILE A 59 2.85 -1.40 -2.38
CA ILE A 59 2.68 -0.04 -2.90
C ILE A 59 1.19 0.29 -2.98
N TRP A 60 0.83 1.51 -2.60
CA TRP A 60 -0.52 2.07 -2.70
C TRP A 60 -0.49 3.30 -3.59
N LYS A 61 -1.49 3.47 -4.46
CA LYS A 61 -1.59 4.63 -5.35
C LYS A 61 -2.94 5.33 -5.19
N CYS A 62 -2.88 6.66 -5.04
CA CYS A 62 -4.04 7.52 -5.08
C CYS A 62 -4.48 7.76 -6.52
N SER A 63 -5.74 7.43 -6.84
CA SER A 63 -6.34 7.79 -8.13
C SER A 63 -6.68 9.27 -8.22
N HIS A 64 -6.81 9.98 -7.10
CA HIS A 64 -7.21 11.39 -7.07
C HIS A 64 -6.03 12.34 -7.25
N CYS A 65 -4.99 12.24 -6.41
CA CYS A 65 -3.81 13.13 -6.49
C CYS A 65 -2.56 12.49 -7.10
N GLY A 66 -2.64 11.21 -7.53
CA GLY A 66 -1.51 10.49 -8.12
C GLY A 66 -0.42 10.05 -7.14
N ALA A 67 -0.50 10.45 -5.87
CA ALA A 67 0.50 10.11 -4.86
C ALA A 67 0.64 8.58 -4.70
N ARG A 68 1.89 8.12 -4.58
CA ARG A 68 2.21 6.72 -4.31
C ARG A 68 2.87 6.61 -2.95
N TYR A 69 2.54 5.53 -2.25
CA TYR A 69 3.08 5.24 -0.93
C TYR A 69 3.60 3.82 -0.92
N ARG A 70 4.77 3.61 -0.33
CA ARG A 70 5.38 2.30 -0.13
C ARG A 70 5.48 2.03 1.36
N GLN A 71 5.30 0.77 1.76
CA GLN A 71 5.64 0.36 3.11
C GLN A 71 7.17 0.24 3.25
N ILE A 72 7.72 0.83 4.30
CA ILE A 72 9.15 0.67 4.63
C ILE A 72 9.38 -0.77 5.11
N LYS A 73 10.36 -1.45 4.51
CA LYS A 73 10.65 -2.87 4.76
C LYS A 73 10.82 -3.14 6.26
N SER A 74 10.15 -4.19 6.75
CA SER A 74 10.17 -4.62 8.16
C SER A 74 9.56 -3.64 9.18
N THR A 75 8.83 -2.62 8.72
CA THR A 75 8.10 -1.68 9.60
C THR A 75 6.62 -1.62 9.22
N PHE A 76 5.79 -0.91 9.97
CA PHE A 76 4.41 -0.59 9.57
C PHE A 76 4.26 0.83 9.02
N ASP A 77 5.38 1.54 8.86
CA ASP A 77 5.44 2.90 8.39
C ASP A 77 5.39 2.97 6.86
N PHE A 78 4.89 4.09 6.35
CA PHE A 78 4.74 4.36 4.92
C PHE A 78 5.58 5.56 4.51
N GLU A 79 6.32 5.41 3.42
CA GLU A 79 7.02 6.49 2.75
C GLU A 79 6.28 6.91 1.48
N ARG A 80 6.27 8.21 1.17
CA ARG A 80 5.74 8.72 -0.09
C ARG A 80 6.82 8.54 -1.16
N MET A 81 6.49 7.84 -2.24
CA MET A 81 7.38 7.71 -3.38
C MET A 81 7.36 9.00 -4.18
N ASN A 82 8.54 9.60 -4.39
CA ASN A 82 8.72 10.68 -5.35
C ASN A 82 8.86 10.07 -6.76
N GLU A 83 8.31 10.71 -7.78
CA GLU A 83 8.35 10.24 -9.18
C GLU A 83 9.77 10.10 -9.76
N ARG A 84 10.82 10.51 -9.04
CA ARG A 84 12.21 10.60 -9.53
C ARG A 84 13.14 9.45 -9.10
N GLU A 85 12.68 8.47 -8.31
CA GLU A 85 13.56 7.46 -7.72
C GLU A 85 13.46 6.06 -8.37
N GLU A 86 12.63 5.87 -9.41
CA GLU A 86 12.52 4.56 -10.10
C GLU A 86 13.30 4.47 -11.44
N ASP A 87 13.91 5.55 -11.94
CA ASP A 87 14.70 5.55 -13.20
C ASP A 87 16.21 5.27 -13.01
N VAL A 88 16.65 4.72 -11.87
CA VAL A 88 18.10 4.53 -11.59
C VAL A 88 18.55 3.06 -11.56
N ASN A 89 17.65 2.08 -11.70
CA ASN A 89 18.06 0.67 -11.69
C ASN A 89 17.31 -0.18 -12.75
N GLU A 90 17.37 0.23 -14.02
CA GLU A 90 17.29 -0.71 -15.15
C GLU A 90 18.69 -0.98 -15.71
#